data_AF-A0A496Q6R1-F1
#
_entry.id   AF-A0A496Q6R1-F1
#
_cell.length_a   1.000
_cell.length_b   1.000
_cell.length_c   1.000
_cell.angle_alpha   90.00
_cell.angle_beta   90.00
_cell.angle_gamma   90.00
#
_symmetry.space_group_name_H-M   'P 1'
#
loop_
_entity.id
_entity.type
_entity.pdbx_description
1 polymer ?
#
loop_
_entity_poly.entity_id
_entity_poly.type
_entity_poly.pdbx_seq_one_letter_code
_entity_poly.pdbx_strand_id
1 'polypeptide(L)'
;MNRPKLRFDALKRLLNIQVPSVLVAVITFPALVALITLVPRMRPSPYFVELLLVSYLASFVFLEYPMRNNKLFSLHLSYRLTLYLLVLFDVFLYVLAYNYLGLAGVPTFLGIGLITLLFGPRIGASSAVYHSIVMAYVAGMSIRSFAWLVGVGVLTAFLLRNVFYRSTVAKMALYMSLVNTGWYVLNRLGMGLGPAFREFLFAVANPLACSVILVGLLPYVELASRIYSNIGLTELGNLSHPLLKLLSMKAPGTYFHSVMMANIAEMAAESIGANPVLARTASYYHDIGKVRRPEYFTENQSGRENPHEKLSPWVSNLVLNEHV
;
A
#
# COMPACT_ATOMS: atom_id res chain seq x y z
N MET A 1 4.87 -12.22 -42.67
CA MET A 1 5.63 -11.05 -42.21
C MET A 1 5.93 -11.19 -40.72
N ASN A 2 7.21 -11.35 -40.38
CA ASN A 2 7.69 -11.39 -39.00
C ASN A 2 7.39 -10.07 -38.31
N ARG A 3 6.49 -10.06 -37.32
CA ARG A 3 6.40 -8.92 -36.40
C ARG A 3 7.70 -8.86 -35.62
N PRO A 4 8.36 -7.69 -35.49
CA PRO A 4 9.42 -7.54 -34.53
C PRO A 4 8.78 -7.76 -33.16
N LYS A 5 9.13 -8.85 -32.48
CA LYS A 5 8.94 -8.94 -31.03
C LYS A 5 9.66 -7.71 -30.49
N LEU A 6 8.89 -6.67 -30.14
CA LEU A 6 9.42 -5.51 -29.42
C LEU A 6 10.27 -6.09 -28.28
N ARG A 7 11.48 -5.57 -28.16
CA ARG A 7 12.56 -5.98 -27.24
C ARG A 7 12.17 -5.79 -25.75
N PHE A 8 11.01 -6.27 -25.33
CA PHE A 8 10.66 -6.43 -23.94
C PHE A 8 11.49 -7.51 -23.28
N ASP A 9 12.17 -8.41 -24.01
CA ASP A 9 13.08 -9.35 -23.38
C ASP A 9 14.39 -8.69 -22.91
N ALA A 10 14.86 -7.63 -23.58
CA ALA A 10 16.02 -6.89 -23.11
C ALA A 10 15.67 -5.98 -21.93
N LEU A 11 14.51 -5.30 -21.98
CA LEU A 11 14.01 -4.49 -20.86
C LEU A 11 13.55 -5.37 -19.68
N LYS A 12 12.89 -6.51 -19.93
CA LYS A 12 12.64 -7.54 -18.91
C LYS A 12 13.94 -8.09 -18.40
N ARG A 13 14.96 -8.41 -19.21
CA ARG A 13 16.26 -8.83 -18.67
C ARG A 13 17.00 -7.72 -17.92
N LEU A 14 16.81 -6.44 -18.25
CA LEU A 14 17.37 -5.30 -17.51
C LEU A 14 16.60 -5.00 -16.20
N LEU A 15 15.28 -5.25 -16.18
CA LEU A 15 14.38 -5.08 -15.02
C LEU A 15 14.24 -6.36 -14.17
N ASN A 16 14.63 -7.51 -14.74
CA ASN A 16 14.70 -8.86 -14.16
C ASN A 16 16.16 -9.31 -14.00
N ILE A 17 17.14 -8.46 -14.33
CA ILE A 17 18.29 -8.31 -13.42
C ILE A 17 17.60 -8.13 -12.08
N GLN A 18 17.99 -8.94 -11.11
CA GLN A 18 17.81 -8.60 -9.72
C GLN A 18 18.36 -7.18 -9.57
N VAL A 19 17.59 -6.13 -9.91
CA VAL A 19 17.93 -4.73 -9.64
C VAL A 19 18.19 -4.83 -8.16
N PRO A 20 19.45 -4.69 -7.73
CA PRO A 20 19.76 -5.18 -6.41
C PRO A 20 18.87 -4.34 -5.52
N SER A 21 17.96 -5.01 -4.82
CA SER A 21 17.29 -4.46 -3.64
C SER A 21 18.32 -3.69 -2.81
N VAL A 22 19.53 -4.27 -2.79
CA VAL A 22 20.80 -3.69 -2.38
C VAL A 22 21.11 -2.33 -3.02
N LEU A 23 21.06 -2.08 -4.33
CA LEU A 23 21.45 -0.79 -4.94
C LEU A 23 20.47 0.34 -4.62
N VAL A 24 19.16 0.04 -4.59
CA VAL A 24 18.14 1.01 -4.14
C VAL A 24 18.35 1.27 -2.65
N ALA A 25 18.54 0.24 -1.82
CA ALA A 25 18.83 0.39 -0.39
C ALA A 25 20.19 1.08 -0.09
N VAL A 26 21.22 0.86 -0.90
CA VAL A 26 22.62 1.32 -0.72
C VAL A 26 22.80 2.76 -1.16
N ILE A 27 22.04 3.23 -2.16
CA ILE A 27 22.20 4.58 -2.72
C ILE A 27 21.13 5.54 -2.19
N THR A 28 19.87 5.09 -1.99
CA THR A 28 18.78 6.02 -1.63
C THR A 28 18.67 6.31 -0.14
N PHE A 29 18.86 5.33 0.76
CA PHE A 29 18.75 5.58 2.20
C PHE A 29 19.88 6.46 2.76
N PRO A 30 21.15 6.27 2.36
CA PRO A 30 22.20 7.19 2.78
C PRO A 30 22.10 8.59 2.19
N ALA A 31 21.70 8.71 0.92
CA ALA A 31 21.50 10.00 0.27
C ALA A 31 20.34 10.79 0.89
N LEU A 32 19.27 10.12 1.34
CA LEU A 32 18.14 10.80 2.01
C LEU A 32 18.46 11.18 3.46
N VAL A 33 19.17 10.33 4.20
CA VAL A 33 19.71 10.68 5.52
C VAL A 33 20.68 11.87 5.40
N ALA A 34 21.50 11.91 4.34
CA ALA A 34 22.34 13.07 4.01
C ALA A 34 21.53 14.32 3.65
N LEU A 35 20.41 14.18 2.93
CA LEU A 35 19.51 15.28 2.59
C LEU A 35 18.78 15.85 3.81
N ILE A 36 18.44 14.99 4.76
CA ILE A 36 17.86 15.37 6.05
C ILE A 36 18.84 16.22 6.88
N THR A 37 20.15 15.94 6.80
CA THR A 37 21.19 16.79 7.40
C THR A 37 21.50 18.09 6.65
N LEU A 38 20.93 18.29 5.45
CA LEU A 38 21.06 19.54 4.67
C LEU A 38 19.98 20.58 5.00
N VAL A 39 19.03 20.27 5.90
CA VAL A 39 18.08 21.27 6.43
C VAL A 39 18.82 22.21 7.38
N PRO A 40 18.81 23.55 7.20
CA PRO A 40 19.67 24.51 7.93
C PRO A 40 19.56 24.55 9.47
N ARG A 41 18.64 23.78 10.07
CA ARG A 41 18.45 23.62 11.53
C ARG A 41 18.78 22.22 12.06
N MET A 42 19.13 21.27 11.19
CA MET A 42 19.52 19.92 11.58
C MET A 42 21.04 19.83 11.53
N ARG A 43 21.71 20.05 12.66
CA ARG A 43 23.14 19.72 12.75
C ARG A 43 23.28 18.22 12.43
N PRO A 44 24.23 17.79 11.57
CA PRO A 44 24.50 16.38 11.41
C PRO A 44 24.68 15.80 12.81
N SER A 45 23.89 14.79 13.14
CA SER A 45 24.06 14.04 14.37
C SER A 45 25.55 13.66 14.46
N PRO A 46 26.19 13.74 15.64
CA PRO A 46 27.55 13.20 15.80
C PRO A 46 27.64 11.72 15.38
N TYR A 47 26.48 11.05 15.28
CA TYR A 47 26.29 9.67 14.86
C TYR A 47 25.85 9.52 13.39
N PHE A 48 26.12 10.49 12.51
CA PHE A 48 25.67 10.46 11.11
C PHE A 48 26.10 9.18 10.37
N VAL A 49 27.38 8.80 10.47
CA VAL A 49 27.90 7.59 9.84
C VAL A 49 27.27 6.32 10.42
N GLU A 50 27.03 6.29 11.73
CA GLU A 50 26.35 5.17 12.39
C GLU A 50 24.90 5.05 11.94
N LEU A 51 24.18 6.16 11.81
CA LEU A 51 22.81 6.19 11.28
C LEU A 51 22.75 5.63 9.85
N LEU A 52 23.75 5.92 9.01
CA LEU A 52 23.85 5.35 7.66
C LEU A 52 24.02 3.83 7.70
N LEU A 53 24.95 3.33 8.51
CA LEU A 53 25.20 1.90 8.63
C LEU A 53 23.99 1.16 9.23
N VAL A 54 23.40 1.71 10.28
CA VAL A 54 22.26 1.10 10.97
C VAL A 54 21.01 1.14 10.10
N SER A 55 20.74 2.23 9.39
CA SER A 55 19.63 2.29 8.44
C SER A 55 19.79 1.26 7.31
N TYR A 56 21.01 1.08 6.79
CA TYR A 56 21.31 0.04 5.82
C TYR A 56 21.00 -1.37 6.37
N LEU A 57 21.55 -1.73 7.54
CA LEU A 57 21.32 -3.04 8.15
C LEU A 57 19.84 -3.25 8.52
N ALA A 58 19.19 -2.23 9.07
CA ALA A 58 17.78 -2.27 9.42
C ALA A 58 16.90 -2.43 8.17
N SER A 59 17.25 -1.79 7.04
CA SER A 59 16.49 -1.95 5.79
C SER A 59 16.55 -3.40 5.27
N PHE A 60 17.70 -4.07 5.41
CA PHE A 60 17.83 -5.47 5.01
C PHE A 60 16.95 -6.38 5.89
N VAL A 61 16.96 -6.17 7.21
CA VAL A 61 16.21 -7.01 8.15
C VAL A 61 14.70 -6.73 8.12
N PHE A 62 14.30 -5.45 8.10
CA PHE A 62 12.90 -5.05 8.31
C PHE A 62 12.16 -4.66 7.02
N LEU A 63 12.85 -4.49 5.89
CA LEU A 63 12.20 -4.26 4.59
C LEU A 63 12.47 -5.43 3.64
N GLU A 64 13.74 -5.75 3.35
CA GLU A 64 14.06 -6.80 2.37
C GLU A 64 13.59 -8.19 2.76
N TYR A 65 13.89 -8.61 3.99
CA TYR A 65 13.53 -9.96 4.43
C TYR A 65 12.00 -10.19 4.41
N PRO A 66 11.15 -9.29 4.96
CA PRO A 66 9.71 -9.40 4.82
C PRO A 66 9.21 -9.36 3.36
N MET A 67 9.81 -8.54 2.50
CA MET A 67 9.45 -8.47 1.08
C MET A 67 9.76 -9.77 0.34
N ARG A 68 10.93 -10.37 0.58
CA ARG A 68 11.33 -11.64 -0.05
C ARG A 68 10.41 -12.80 0.33
N ASN A 69 9.87 -12.77 1.55
CA ASN A 69 8.97 -13.80 2.06
C ASN A 69 7.49 -13.52 1.74
N ASN A 70 7.18 -12.44 1.01
CA ASN A 70 5.81 -12.08 0.64
C ASN A 70 5.62 -12.17 -0.89
N LYS A 71 4.71 -13.06 -1.31
CA LYS A 71 4.44 -13.34 -2.73
C LYS A 71 4.05 -12.10 -3.53
N LEU A 72 3.41 -11.09 -2.93
CA LEU A 72 3.03 -9.84 -3.61
C LEU A 72 4.23 -9.17 -4.31
N PHE A 73 5.40 -9.14 -3.66
CA PHE A 73 6.60 -8.49 -4.17
C PHE A 73 7.34 -9.30 -5.25
N SER A 74 6.84 -10.51 -5.58
CA SER A 74 7.29 -11.31 -6.71
C SER A 74 6.46 -11.10 -7.98
N LEU A 75 5.27 -10.49 -7.86
CA LEU A 75 4.34 -10.30 -8.98
C LEU A 75 4.82 -9.21 -9.95
N HIS A 76 5.26 -8.07 -9.42
CA HIS A 76 5.68 -6.93 -10.24
C HIS A 76 6.63 -6.00 -9.48
N LEU A 77 7.55 -5.36 -10.20
CA LEU A 77 8.53 -4.42 -9.63
C LEU A 77 7.88 -3.22 -8.92
N SER A 78 6.68 -2.82 -9.35
CA SER A 78 5.92 -1.71 -8.74
C SER A 78 5.71 -1.89 -7.23
N TYR A 79 5.46 -3.11 -6.75
CA TYR A 79 5.30 -3.37 -5.30
C TYR A 79 6.53 -2.94 -4.51
N ARG A 80 7.72 -3.27 -5.00
CA ARG A 80 8.98 -2.90 -4.34
C ARG A 80 9.20 -1.39 -4.40
N LEU A 81 9.07 -0.80 -5.59
CA LEU A 81 9.27 0.64 -5.78
C LEU A 81 8.31 1.48 -4.94
N THR A 82 7.03 1.13 -4.92
CA THR A 82 6.02 1.83 -4.12
C THR A 82 6.32 1.74 -2.64
N LEU A 83 6.70 0.56 -2.13
CA LEU A 83 7.07 0.43 -0.72
C LEU A 83 8.29 1.29 -0.36
N TYR A 84 9.37 1.25 -1.15
CA TYR A 84 10.53 2.10 -0.86
C TYR A 84 10.20 3.59 -0.94
N LEU A 85 9.43 4.02 -1.94
CA LEU A 85 9.03 5.42 -2.07
C LEU A 85 8.20 5.88 -0.86
N LEU A 86 7.28 5.05 -0.38
CA LEU A 86 6.50 5.36 0.83
C LEU A 86 7.39 5.42 2.07
N VAL A 87 8.29 4.44 2.27
CA VAL A 87 9.22 4.46 3.42
C VAL A 87 10.13 5.68 3.38
N LEU A 88 10.67 6.05 2.22
CA LEU A 88 11.53 7.23 2.08
C LEU A 88 10.75 8.53 2.35
N PHE A 89 9.51 8.61 1.83
CA PHE A 89 8.62 9.73 2.09
C PHE A 89 8.27 9.85 3.58
N ASP A 90 7.96 8.73 4.24
CA ASP A 90 7.64 8.67 5.66
C ASP A 90 8.83 9.07 6.53
N VAL A 91 10.04 8.59 6.24
CA VAL A 91 11.27 9.02 6.93
C VAL A 91 11.46 10.53 6.81
N PHE A 92 11.34 11.09 5.60
CA PHE A 92 11.42 12.53 5.38
C PHE A 92 10.36 13.29 6.21
N LEU A 93 9.10 12.84 6.15
CA LEU A 93 8.00 13.46 6.85
C LEU A 93 8.14 13.37 8.38
N TYR A 94 8.61 12.24 8.91
CA TYR A 94 8.81 12.03 10.34
C TYR A 94 9.91 12.93 10.88
N VAL A 95 11.02 13.05 10.15
CA VAL A 95 12.11 13.94 10.55
C VAL A 95 11.67 15.40 10.46
N LEU A 96 10.96 15.80 9.41
CA LEU A 96 10.39 17.14 9.32
C LEU A 96 9.45 17.42 10.51
N ALA A 97 8.48 16.54 10.76
CA ALA A 97 7.53 16.68 11.84
C ALA A 97 8.21 16.72 13.22
N TYR A 98 9.20 15.86 13.46
CA TYR A 98 9.97 15.85 14.71
C TYR A 98 10.65 17.20 14.98
N ASN A 99 11.26 17.81 13.95
CA ASN A 99 11.99 19.07 14.13
C ASN A 99 11.08 20.29 14.38
N TYR A 100 9.88 20.31 13.78
CA TYR A 100 8.95 21.44 13.95
C TYR A 100 7.96 21.23 15.09
N LEU A 101 7.50 20.00 15.31
CA LEU A 101 6.38 19.64 16.18
C LEU A 101 6.80 18.77 17.38
N GLY A 102 8.02 18.26 17.41
CA GLY A 102 8.50 17.32 18.42
C GLY A 102 8.00 15.89 18.22
N LEU A 103 8.37 14.99 19.13
CA LEU A 103 8.05 13.56 19.03
C LEU A 103 6.53 13.28 18.94
N ALA A 104 5.72 14.01 19.70
CA ALA A 104 4.26 13.87 19.68
C ALA A 104 3.63 14.24 18.32
N GLY A 105 4.32 15.05 17.50
CA GLY A 105 3.86 15.45 16.19
C GLY A 105 4.25 14.50 15.05
N VAL A 106 5.05 13.45 15.31
CA VAL A 106 5.48 12.49 14.29
C VAL A 106 4.28 11.69 13.78
N PRO A 107 3.92 11.76 12.48
CA PRO A 107 2.67 11.21 11.95
C PRO A 107 2.74 9.70 11.70
N THR A 108 3.04 8.93 12.75
CA THR A 108 3.28 7.47 12.66
C THR A 108 2.07 6.72 12.12
N PHE A 109 0.86 7.17 12.48
CA PHE A 109 -0.39 6.56 12.02
C PHE A 109 -0.59 6.69 10.50
N LEU A 110 -0.14 7.81 9.91
CA LEU A 110 -0.25 8.07 8.47
C LEU A 110 0.65 7.13 7.67
N GLY A 111 1.96 7.15 7.93
CA GLY A 111 2.94 6.41 7.14
C GLY A 111 2.75 4.90 7.26
N ILE A 112 2.72 4.41 8.50
CA ILE A 112 2.50 2.98 8.75
C ILE A 112 1.11 2.54 8.31
N GLY A 113 0.10 3.41 8.42
CA GLY A 113 -1.24 3.11 7.95
C GLY A 113 -1.31 2.91 6.44
N LEU A 114 -0.69 3.79 5.64
CA LEU A 114 -0.63 3.63 4.17
C LEU A 114 0.06 2.33 3.77
N ILE A 115 1.22 2.03 4.37
CA ILE A 115 1.96 0.79 4.11
C ILE A 115 1.12 -0.44 4.48
N THR A 116 0.44 -0.39 5.63
CA THR A 116 -0.41 -1.49 6.12
C THR A 116 -1.60 -1.75 5.19
N LEU A 117 -2.27 -0.71 4.72
CA LEU A 117 -3.45 -0.86 3.86
C LEU A 117 -3.11 -1.41 2.48
N LEU A 118 -1.91 -1.12 1.96
CA LEU A 118 -1.48 -1.56 0.63
C LEU A 118 -0.79 -2.93 0.65
N PHE A 119 0.04 -3.21 1.67
CA PHE A 119 0.92 -4.38 1.69
C PHE A 119 0.63 -5.36 2.84
N GLY A 120 -0.32 -5.01 3.70
CA GLY A 120 -0.75 -5.83 4.83
C GLY A 120 0.02 -5.56 6.14
N PRO A 121 -0.49 -6.09 7.26
CA PRO A 121 -0.03 -5.76 8.61
C PRO A 121 1.40 -6.22 8.89
N ARG A 122 1.88 -7.30 8.24
CA ARG A 122 3.25 -7.79 8.42
C ARG A 122 4.29 -6.82 7.88
N ILE A 123 4.04 -6.26 6.68
CA ILE A 123 4.92 -5.26 6.08
C ILE A 123 4.80 -3.95 6.88
N GLY A 124 3.59 -3.52 7.22
CA GLY A 124 3.37 -2.35 8.07
C GLY A 124 4.10 -2.40 9.40
N ALA A 125 4.00 -3.51 10.14
CA ALA A 125 4.70 -3.70 11.41
C ALA A 125 6.23 -3.73 11.24
N SER A 126 6.73 -4.34 10.18
CA SER A 126 8.18 -4.36 9.91
C SER A 126 8.69 -2.95 9.56
N SER A 127 7.94 -2.21 8.74
CA SER A 127 8.20 -0.79 8.47
C SER A 127 8.11 0.06 9.73
N ALA A 128 7.21 -0.22 10.68
CA ALA A 128 7.14 0.49 11.95
C ALA A 128 8.44 0.37 12.76
N VAL A 129 8.99 -0.85 12.86
CA VAL A 129 10.27 -1.07 13.54
C VAL A 129 11.40 -0.33 12.82
N TYR A 130 11.45 -0.43 11.49
CA TYR A 130 12.43 0.30 10.68
C TYR A 130 12.41 1.82 10.95
N HIS A 131 11.25 2.47 10.82
CA HIS A 131 11.11 3.90 11.06
C HIS A 131 11.48 4.29 12.49
N SER A 132 11.15 3.43 13.46
CA SER A 132 11.46 3.69 14.87
C SER A 132 12.96 3.64 15.14
N ILE A 133 13.70 2.72 14.51
CA ILE A 133 15.17 2.68 14.60
C ILE A 133 15.74 4.01 14.05
N VAL A 134 15.37 4.40 12.83
CA VAL A 134 15.85 5.64 12.21
C VAL A 134 15.53 6.85 13.09
N MET A 135 14.29 6.95 13.59
CA MET A 135 13.87 8.07 14.43
C MET A 135 14.51 8.07 15.82
N ALA A 136 14.90 6.92 16.37
CA ALA A 136 15.63 6.86 17.64
C ALA A 136 16.99 7.58 17.53
N TYR A 137 17.70 7.37 16.43
CA TYR A 137 18.97 8.06 16.14
C TYR A 137 18.76 9.56 15.91
N VAL A 138 17.72 9.94 15.15
CA VAL A 138 17.36 11.37 14.94
C VAL A 138 16.98 12.04 16.27
N ALA A 139 16.32 11.31 17.17
CA ALA A 139 15.92 11.79 18.48
C ALA A 139 17.02 11.66 19.56
N GLY A 140 18.29 11.49 19.18
CA GLY A 140 19.42 11.47 20.12
C GLY A 140 19.57 10.16 20.89
N MET A 141 19.29 9.02 20.27
CA MET A 141 19.45 7.66 20.82
C MET A 141 18.58 7.38 22.06
N SER A 142 17.39 8.00 22.13
CA SER A 142 16.44 7.79 23.20
C SER A 142 15.71 6.45 23.07
N ILE A 143 16.01 5.51 23.98
CA ILE A 143 15.28 4.23 24.09
C ILE A 143 13.78 4.43 24.31
N ARG A 144 13.39 5.51 24.98
CA ARG A 144 11.98 5.86 25.22
C ARG A 144 11.28 6.26 23.93
N SER A 145 11.94 7.09 23.10
CA SER A 145 11.40 7.49 21.80
C SER A 145 11.27 6.29 20.87
N PHE A 146 12.27 5.40 20.87
CA PHE A 146 12.22 4.13 20.15
C PHE A 146 11.02 3.28 20.57
N ALA A 147 10.91 2.97 21.87
CA ALA A 147 9.85 2.12 22.40
C ALA A 147 8.45 2.67 22.09
N TRP A 148 8.29 3.99 22.20
CA TRP A 148 7.04 4.66 21.87
C TRP A 148 6.67 4.54 20.39
N LEU A 149 7.60 4.87 19.48
CA LEU A 149 7.34 4.81 18.04
C LEU A 149 7.10 3.38 17.55
N VAL A 150 7.84 2.40 18.09
CA VAL A 150 7.59 0.98 17.77
C VAL A 150 6.18 0.60 18.23
N GLY A 151 5.81 0.95 19.46
CA GLY A 151 4.49 0.65 20.01
C GLY A 151 3.35 1.23 19.16
N VAL A 152 3.40 2.53 18.87
CA VAL A 152 2.40 3.22 18.05
C VAL A 152 2.36 2.67 16.63
N GLY A 153 3.51 2.43 16.00
CA GLY A 153 3.59 1.94 14.63
C GLY A 153 3.09 0.50 14.49
N VAL A 154 3.52 -0.42 15.36
CA VAL A 154 3.04 -1.80 15.35
C VAL A 154 1.55 -1.86 15.70
N LEU A 155 1.08 -1.05 16.65
CA LEU A 155 -0.34 -0.95 16.96
C LEU A 155 -1.13 -0.39 15.77
N THR A 156 -0.62 0.60 15.05
CA THR A 156 -1.23 1.11 13.81
C THR A 156 -1.38 -0.02 12.79
N ALA A 157 -0.33 -0.79 12.54
CA ALA A 157 -0.36 -1.91 11.61
C ALA A 157 -1.38 -3.00 12.03
N PHE A 158 -1.49 -3.24 13.34
CA PHE A 158 -2.48 -4.17 13.88
C PHE A 158 -3.91 -3.64 13.77
N LEU A 159 -4.17 -2.36 14.11
CA LEU A 159 -5.50 -1.75 14.07
C LEU A 159 -6.03 -1.63 12.64
N LEU A 160 -5.14 -1.37 11.67
CA LEU A 160 -5.49 -1.24 10.25
C LEU A 160 -5.38 -2.56 9.47
N ARG A 161 -5.31 -3.71 10.16
CA ARG A 161 -5.40 -5.02 9.52
C ARG A 161 -6.78 -5.21 8.91
N ASN A 162 -6.84 -5.73 7.67
CA ASN A 162 -8.09 -6.12 7.00
C ASN A 162 -9.18 -5.03 7.02
N VAL A 163 -8.82 -3.79 6.71
CA VAL A 163 -9.79 -2.68 6.65
C VAL A 163 -10.43 -2.58 5.27
N PHE A 164 -11.76 -2.58 5.22
CA PHE A 164 -12.55 -2.50 3.97
C PHE A 164 -13.26 -1.16 3.76
N TYR A 165 -13.44 -0.37 4.83
CA TYR A 165 -14.20 0.89 4.78
C TYR A 165 -13.41 2.05 5.37
N ARG A 166 -13.50 3.23 4.73
CA ARG A 166 -12.86 4.48 5.17
C ARG A 166 -13.25 4.89 6.59
N SER A 167 -14.50 4.66 6.99
CA SER A 167 -14.99 4.93 8.35
C SER A 167 -14.28 4.11 9.42
N THR A 168 -13.75 2.93 9.07
CA THR A 168 -12.97 2.10 10.00
C THR A 168 -11.62 2.75 10.29
N VAL A 169 -10.97 3.37 9.30
CA VAL A 169 -9.73 4.12 9.51
C VAL A 169 -9.93 5.26 10.51
N ALA A 170 -11.02 6.02 10.37
CA ALA A 170 -11.38 7.09 11.31
C ALA A 170 -11.64 6.56 12.73
N LYS A 171 -12.34 5.42 12.86
CA LYS A 171 -12.54 4.76 14.16
C LYS A 171 -11.22 4.33 14.78
N MET A 172 -10.31 3.72 14.01
CA MET A 172 -9.00 3.30 14.51
C MET A 172 -8.11 4.48 14.90
N ALA A 173 -8.27 5.62 14.23
CA ALA A 173 -7.59 6.85 14.60
C ALA A 173 -8.08 7.40 15.95
N LEU A 174 -9.39 7.34 16.24
CA LEU A 174 -9.91 7.68 17.57
C LEU A 174 -9.31 6.79 18.66
N TYR A 175 -9.24 5.47 18.43
CA TYR A 175 -8.56 4.56 19.36
C TYR A 175 -7.09 4.92 19.55
N MET A 176 -6.37 5.23 18.47
CA MET A 176 -4.97 5.65 18.55
C MET A 176 -4.79 6.97 19.30
N SER A 177 -5.70 7.94 19.15
CA SER A 177 -5.69 9.18 19.93
C SER A 177 -5.82 8.91 21.42
N LEU A 178 -6.72 8.00 21.83
CA LEU A 178 -6.85 7.61 23.24
C LEU A 178 -5.55 6.98 23.78
N VAL A 179 -4.92 6.11 23.00
CA VAL A 179 -3.63 5.49 23.36
C VAL A 179 -2.53 6.54 23.50
N ASN A 180 -2.42 7.46 22.53
CA ASN A 180 -1.45 8.54 22.56
C ASN A 180 -1.65 9.47 23.75
N THR A 181 -2.90 9.85 24.05
CA THR A 181 -3.23 10.68 25.21
C THR A 181 -2.94 9.96 26.51
N GLY A 182 -3.31 8.68 26.64
CA GLY A 182 -3.02 7.88 27.83
C GLY A 182 -1.53 7.77 28.09
N TRP A 183 -0.73 7.49 27.05
CA TRP A 183 0.72 7.48 27.14
C TRP A 183 1.28 8.84 27.56
N TYR A 184 0.82 9.92 26.93
CA TYR A 184 1.23 11.29 27.30
C TYR A 184 0.98 11.55 28.80
N VAL A 185 -0.21 11.25 29.31
CA VAL A 185 -0.56 11.48 30.73
C VAL A 185 0.35 10.64 31.64
N LEU A 186 0.48 9.34 31.37
CA LEU A 186 1.33 8.44 32.17
C LEU A 186 2.80 8.88 32.15
N ASN A 187 3.30 9.34 31.01
CA ASN A 187 4.67 9.80 30.88
C ASN A 187 4.93 11.08 31.68
N ARG A 188 4.02 12.06 31.64
CA ARG A 188 4.14 13.31 32.42
C ARG A 188 4.09 13.01 33.93
N LEU A 189 3.14 12.20 34.37
CA LEU A 189 3.01 11.78 35.77
C LEU A 189 4.27 11.04 36.25
N GLY A 190 4.75 10.05 35.48
CA GLY A 190 5.93 9.28 35.83
C GLY A 190 7.23 10.09 35.87
N MET A 191 7.28 11.25 35.20
CA MET A 191 8.41 12.18 35.26
C MET A 191 8.22 13.32 36.27
N GLY A 192 7.08 13.41 36.95
CA GLY A 192 6.75 14.55 37.82
C GLY A 192 6.65 15.88 37.07
N LEU A 193 6.34 15.85 35.77
CA LEU A 193 6.20 17.04 34.93
C LEU A 193 4.74 17.52 34.95
N GLY A 194 4.52 18.84 35.03
CA GLY A 194 3.19 19.44 34.90
C GLY A 194 2.55 19.21 33.52
N PRO A 195 1.31 19.65 33.26
CA PRO A 195 0.71 19.53 31.94
C PRO A 195 1.45 20.40 30.90
N ALA A 196 1.65 19.88 29.70
CA ALA A 196 2.12 20.63 28.54
C ALA A 196 1.04 20.59 27.44
N PHE A 197 0.37 21.72 27.25
CA PHE A 197 -0.83 21.82 26.40
C PHE A 197 -0.54 21.44 24.94
N ARG A 198 0.64 21.82 24.42
CA ARG A 198 1.03 21.56 23.03
C ARG A 198 1.16 20.05 22.75
N GLU A 199 1.84 19.32 23.62
CA GLU A 199 2.06 17.88 23.51
C GLU A 199 0.77 17.11 23.73
N PHE A 200 -0.07 17.54 24.68
CA PHE A 200 -1.41 17.00 24.85
C PHE A 200 -2.26 17.16 23.58
N LEU A 201 -2.25 18.36 22.99
CA LEU A 201 -2.97 18.65 21.76
C LEU A 201 -2.50 17.74 20.62
N PHE A 202 -1.19 17.55 20.45
CA PHE A 202 -0.66 16.62 19.44
C PHE A 202 -1.02 15.16 19.73
N ALA A 203 -0.97 14.72 21.00
CA ALA A 203 -1.34 13.37 21.38
C ALA A 203 -2.78 13.03 20.94
N VAL A 204 -3.71 13.98 21.09
CA VAL A 204 -5.11 13.82 20.65
C VAL A 204 -5.26 14.02 19.14
N ALA A 205 -4.76 15.13 18.60
CA ALA A 205 -5.08 15.58 17.25
C ALA A 205 -4.27 14.86 16.15
N ASN A 206 -3.06 14.38 16.44
CA ASN A 206 -2.18 13.84 15.42
C ASN A 206 -2.76 12.59 14.71
N PRO A 207 -3.26 11.54 15.41
CA PRO A 207 -3.85 10.40 14.72
C PRO A 207 -5.11 10.76 13.92
N LEU A 208 -5.93 11.68 14.43
CA LEU A 208 -7.14 12.14 13.76
C LEU A 208 -6.80 12.87 12.46
N ALA A 209 -5.89 13.83 12.51
CA ALA A 209 -5.40 14.53 11.31
C ALA A 209 -4.75 13.55 10.32
N CYS A 210 -3.92 12.64 10.82
CA CYS A 210 -3.31 11.59 10.01
C CYS A 210 -4.35 10.72 9.28
N SER A 211 -5.47 10.39 9.93
CA SER A 211 -6.51 9.57 9.32
C SER A 211 -7.22 10.24 8.15
N VAL A 212 -7.47 11.56 8.26
CA VAL A 212 -8.06 12.36 7.18
C VAL A 212 -7.09 12.41 5.99
N ILE A 213 -5.81 12.69 6.26
CA ILE A 213 -4.77 12.72 5.23
C ILE A 213 -4.62 11.35 4.59
N LEU A 214 -4.58 10.26 5.38
CA LEU A 214 -4.43 8.90 4.91
C LEU A 214 -5.57 8.52 3.95
N VAL A 215 -6.82 8.76 4.34
CA VAL A 215 -7.99 8.45 3.50
C VAL A 215 -8.01 9.30 2.24
N GLY A 216 -7.57 10.57 2.33
CA GLY A 216 -7.44 11.45 1.17
C GLY A 216 -6.33 11.04 0.21
N LEU A 217 -5.18 10.58 0.72
CA LEU A 217 -3.99 10.27 -0.06
C LEU A 217 -4.05 8.86 -0.69
N LEU A 218 -4.65 7.89 -0.01
CA LEU A 218 -4.75 6.49 -0.44
C LEU A 218 -5.16 6.31 -1.92
N PRO A 219 -6.27 6.90 -2.43
CA PRO A 219 -6.67 6.68 -3.83
C PRO A 219 -5.64 7.17 -4.86
N TYR A 220 -4.86 8.21 -4.54
CA TYR A 220 -3.81 8.70 -5.42
C TYR A 220 -2.61 7.76 -5.45
N VAL A 221 -2.24 7.18 -4.30
CA VAL A 221 -1.18 6.17 -4.23
C VAL A 221 -1.61 4.91 -4.98
N GLU A 222 -2.87 4.48 -4.82
CA GLU A 222 -3.42 3.33 -5.54
C GLU A 222 -3.42 3.57 -7.06
N LEU A 223 -3.87 4.74 -7.51
CA LEU A 223 -3.89 5.09 -8.94
C LEU A 223 -2.48 5.15 -9.55
N ALA A 224 -1.53 5.77 -8.85
CA ALA A 224 -0.16 5.92 -9.33
C ALA A 224 0.61 4.59 -9.33
N SER A 225 0.41 3.75 -8.31
CA SER A 225 1.12 2.46 -8.17
C SER A 225 0.44 1.29 -8.90
N ARG A 226 -0.86 1.41 -9.19
CA ARG A 226 -1.75 0.31 -9.60
C ARG A 226 -1.86 -0.82 -8.57
N ILE A 227 -1.55 -0.53 -7.31
CA ILE A 227 -1.69 -1.46 -6.18
C ILE A 227 -2.86 -0.96 -5.34
N TYR A 228 -3.90 -1.78 -5.23
CA TYR A 228 -5.13 -1.39 -4.55
C TYR A 228 -5.21 -2.01 -3.15
N SER A 229 -5.60 -1.21 -2.18
CA SER A 229 -6.01 -1.68 -0.86
C SER A 229 -7.40 -2.34 -0.93
N ASN A 230 -7.79 -3.00 0.15
CA ASN A 230 -9.14 -3.54 0.29
C ASN A 230 -10.24 -2.46 0.20
N ILE A 231 -9.94 -1.21 0.58
CA ILE A 231 -10.86 -0.08 0.41
C ILE A 231 -11.07 0.21 -1.08
N GLY A 232 -9.97 0.41 -1.83
CA GLY A 232 -10.03 0.67 -3.27
C GLY A 232 -10.65 -0.49 -4.06
N LEU A 233 -10.37 -1.74 -3.68
CA LEU A 233 -10.99 -2.92 -4.28
C LEU A 233 -12.50 -2.99 -4.00
N THR A 234 -12.94 -2.57 -2.81
CA THR A 234 -14.38 -2.51 -2.47
C THR A 234 -15.09 -1.42 -3.28
N GLU A 235 -14.43 -0.29 -3.53
CA GLU A 235 -14.94 0.79 -4.38
C GLU A 235 -15.06 0.34 -5.84
N LEU A 236 -14.04 -0.33 -6.38
CA LEU A 236 -14.10 -0.96 -7.70
C LEU A 236 -15.15 -2.06 -7.77
N GLY A 237 -15.38 -2.80 -6.68
CA GLY A 237 -16.38 -3.86 -6.57
C GLY A 237 -17.83 -3.38 -6.46
N ASN A 238 -18.09 -2.06 -6.49
CA ASN A 238 -19.44 -1.52 -6.53
C ASN A 238 -20.06 -1.77 -7.91
N LEU A 239 -21.15 -2.55 -7.98
CA LEU A 239 -21.85 -2.87 -9.23
C LEU A 239 -22.43 -1.64 -9.95
N SER A 240 -22.55 -0.50 -9.26
CA SER A 240 -22.91 0.79 -9.86
C SER A 240 -21.76 1.45 -10.61
N HIS A 241 -20.56 0.89 -10.58
CA HIS A 241 -19.39 1.42 -11.29
C HIS A 241 -19.69 1.52 -12.79
N PRO A 242 -19.33 2.62 -13.48
CA PRO A 242 -19.73 2.86 -14.87
C PRO A 242 -19.40 1.73 -15.84
N LEU A 243 -18.24 1.08 -15.65
CA LEU A 243 -17.84 -0.06 -16.49
C LEU A 243 -18.71 -1.30 -16.25
N LEU A 244 -19.08 -1.59 -14.99
CA LEU A 244 -19.94 -2.74 -14.69
C LEU A 244 -21.38 -2.50 -15.15
N LYS A 245 -21.86 -1.26 -15.04
CA LYS A 245 -23.13 -0.85 -15.65
C LYS A 245 -23.10 -0.95 -17.17
N LEU A 246 -21.98 -0.60 -17.80
CA LEU A 246 -21.80 -0.78 -19.24
C LEU A 246 -21.83 -2.26 -19.63
N LEU A 247 -21.17 -3.13 -18.85
CA LEU A 247 -21.20 -4.57 -19.03
C LEU A 247 -22.62 -5.12 -18.93
N SER A 248 -23.38 -4.73 -17.91
CA SER A 248 -24.76 -5.19 -17.73
C SER A 248 -25.69 -4.76 -18.87
N MET A 249 -25.43 -3.62 -19.50
CA MET A 249 -26.24 -3.13 -20.63
C MET A 249 -25.83 -3.73 -21.97
N LYS A 250 -24.52 -3.88 -22.23
CA LYS A 250 -24.02 -4.32 -23.55
C LYS A 250 -23.82 -5.83 -23.66
N ALA A 251 -23.40 -6.50 -22.58
CA ALA A 251 -23.12 -7.93 -22.55
C ALA A 251 -23.75 -8.56 -21.28
N PRO A 252 -25.09 -8.65 -21.22
CA PRO A 252 -25.80 -9.08 -20.01
C PRO A 252 -25.47 -10.52 -19.60
N GLY A 253 -25.23 -11.42 -20.56
CA GLY A 253 -24.82 -12.80 -20.28
C GLY A 253 -23.46 -12.85 -19.58
N THR A 254 -22.48 -12.12 -20.11
CA THR A 254 -21.17 -11.96 -19.47
C THR A 254 -21.29 -11.31 -18.09
N TYR A 255 -22.17 -10.31 -17.91
CA TYR A 255 -22.41 -9.71 -16.60
C TYR A 255 -22.89 -10.74 -15.56
N PHE A 256 -23.92 -11.53 -15.88
CA PHE A 256 -24.43 -12.56 -14.97
C PHE A 256 -23.37 -13.64 -14.69
N HIS A 257 -22.62 -14.05 -15.70
CA HIS A 257 -21.49 -14.96 -15.55
C HIS A 257 -20.46 -14.40 -14.54
N SER A 258 -19.99 -13.17 -14.76
CA SER A 258 -19.00 -12.54 -13.89
C SER A 258 -19.47 -12.38 -12.45
N VAL A 259 -20.75 -12.01 -12.23
CA VAL A 259 -21.32 -11.90 -10.88
C VAL A 259 -21.40 -13.27 -10.19
N MET A 260 -21.82 -14.32 -10.91
CA MET A 260 -21.84 -15.68 -10.37
C MET A 260 -20.43 -16.19 -10.05
N MET A 261 -19.47 -15.96 -10.94
CA MET A 261 -18.07 -16.33 -10.72
C MET A 261 -17.45 -15.59 -9.53
N ALA A 262 -17.82 -14.32 -9.33
CA ALA A 262 -17.31 -13.54 -8.21
C ALA A 262 -17.69 -14.13 -6.85
N ASN A 263 -18.93 -14.63 -6.69
CA ASN A 263 -19.35 -15.30 -5.45
C ASN A 263 -18.54 -16.58 -5.19
N ILE A 264 -18.31 -17.39 -6.23
CA ILE A 264 -17.54 -18.64 -6.11
C ILE A 264 -16.07 -18.33 -5.78
N ALA A 265 -15.48 -17.36 -6.48
CA ALA A 265 -14.10 -16.95 -6.28
C ALA A 265 -13.87 -16.35 -4.89
N GLU A 266 -14.81 -15.56 -4.37
CA GLU A 266 -14.76 -15.00 -3.02
C GLU A 266 -14.74 -16.11 -1.96
N MET A 267 -15.72 -17.03 -2.01
CA MET A 267 -15.79 -18.16 -1.07
C MET A 267 -14.56 -19.06 -1.13
N ALA A 268 -14.07 -19.35 -2.34
CA ALA A 268 -12.87 -20.15 -2.53
C ALA A 268 -11.64 -19.45 -1.94
N ALA A 269 -11.47 -18.14 -2.19
CA ALA A 269 -10.37 -17.35 -1.64
C ALA A 269 -10.42 -17.29 -0.11
N GLU A 270 -11.60 -17.09 0.48
CA GLU A 270 -11.82 -17.16 1.92
C GLU A 270 -11.37 -18.50 2.51
N SER A 271 -11.78 -19.61 1.90
CA SER A 271 -11.49 -20.96 2.41
C SER A 271 -10.00 -21.30 2.49
N ILE A 272 -9.17 -20.67 1.65
CA ILE A 272 -7.71 -20.88 1.61
C ILE A 272 -6.91 -19.74 2.26
N GLY A 273 -7.59 -18.75 2.86
CA GLY A 273 -6.95 -17.58 3.45
C GLY A 273 -6.29 -16.63 2.45
N ALA A 274 -6.75 -16.63 1.19
CA ALA A 274 -6.40 -15.61 0.20
C ALA A 274 -7.24 -14.33 0.40
N ASN A 275 -7.08 -13.31 -0.45
CA ASN A 275 -7.85 -12.07 -0.35
C ASN A 275 -9.22 -12.22 -1.07
N PRO A 276 -10.35 -12.34 -0.34
CA PRO A 276 -11.67 -12.52 -0.95
C PRO A 276 -12.13 -11.31 -1.77
N VAL A 277 -11.85 -10.11 -1.29
CA VAL A 277 -12.29 -8.87 -1.95
C VAL A 277 -11.56 -8.67 -3.28
N LEU A 278 -10.27 -9.01 -3.34
CA LEU A 278 -9.54 -9.03 -4.60
C LEU A 278 -10.13 -10.06 -5.56
N ALA A 279 -10.40 -11.29 -5.10
CA ALA A 279 -10.97 -12.35 -5.94
C ALA A 279 -12.33 -11.94 -6.51
N ARG A 280 -13.25 -11.47 -5.66
CA ARG A 280 -14.57 -10.97 -6.06
C ARG A 280 -14.47 -9.83 -7.08
N THR A 281 -13.70 -8.79 -6.75
CA THR A 281 -13.57 -7.62 -7.62
C THR A 281 -12.91 -7.98 -8.94
N ALA A 282 -11.86 -8.81 -8.94
CA ALA A 282 -11.22 -9.28 -10.16
C ALA A 282 -12.20 -10.05 -11.07
N SER A 283 -13.02 -10.93 -10.50
CA SER A 283 -14.04 -11.67 -11.24
C SER A 283 -15.08 -10.76 -11.91
N TYR A 284 -15.47 -9.65 -11.29
CA TYR A 284 -16.37 -8.69 -11.95
C TYR A 284 -15.80 -8.11 -13.24
N TYR A 285 -14.48 -7.89 -13.29
CA TYR A 285 -13.82 -7.23 -14.42
C TYR A 285 -13.11 -8.19 -15.38
N HIS A 286 -12.97 -9.47 -15.05
CA HIS A 286 -12.12 -10.40 -15.81
C HIS A 286 -12.49 -10.50 -17.30
N ASP A 287 -13.77 -10.36 -17.61
CA ASP A 287 -14.33 -10.45 -18.96
C ASP A 287 -14.85 -9.09 -19.48
N ILE A 288 -14.45 -7.97 -18.87
CA ILE A 288 -14.99 -6.65 -19.22
C ILE A 288 -14.78 -6.27 -20.69
N GLY A 289 -13.72 -6.79 -21.34
CA GLY A 289 -13.45 -6.52 -22.75
C GLY A 289 -14.48 -7.11 -23.72
N LYS A 290 -15.28 -8.11 -23.29
CA LYS A 290 -16.35 -8.69 -24.12
C LYS A 290 -17.43 -7.67 -24.51
N VAL A 291 -17.51 -6.56 -23.77
CA VAL A 291 -18.35 -5.39 -24.10
C VAL A 291 -18.15 -4.85 -25.52
N ARG A 292 -16.96 -5.05 -26.13
CA ARG A 292 -16.66 -4.56 -27.48
C ARG A 292 -17.44 -5.29 -28.58
N ARG A 293 -17.55 -6.61 -28.48
CA ARG A 293 -18.26 -7.46 -29.46
C ARG A 293 -19.02 -8.60 -28.76
N PRO A 294 -20.06 -8.30 -27.97
CA PRO A 294 -20.75 -9.27 -27.12
C PRO A 294 -21.28 -10.49 -27.88
N GLU A 295 -21.77 -10.28 -29.11
CA GLU A 295 -22.39 -11.30 -29.97
C GLU A 295 -21.45 -12.45 -30.37
N TYR A 296 -20.14 -12.30 -30.19
CA TYR A 296 -19.16 -13.35 -30.46
C TYR A 296 -18.89 -14.28 -29.27
N PHE A 297 -19.56 -14.05 -28.14
CA PHE A 297 -19.44 -14.85 -26.92
C PHE A 297 -20.76 -15.55 -26.60
N THR A 298 -20.70 -16.87 -26.40
CA THR A 298 -21.88 -17.75 -26.36
C THR A 298 -22.88 -17.36 -25.28
N GLU A 299 -22.42 -16.87 -24.13
CA GLU A 299 -23.29 -16.42 -23.05
C GLU A 299 -24.17 -15.22 -23.43
N ASN A 300 -23.82 -14.47 -24.49
CA ASN A 300 -24.59 -13.32 -24.98
C ASN A 300 -25.35 -13.61 -26.28
N GLN A 301 -25.32 -14.85 -26.79
CA GLN A 301 -25.86 -15.16 -28.12
C GLN A 301 -27.38 -15.39 -28.17
N SER A 302 -28.08 -15.56 -27.04
CA SER A 302 -29.56 -15.64 -26.96
C SER A 302 -30.26 -16.43 -28.08
N GLY A 303 -29.68 -17.56 -28.52
CA GLY A 303 -30.23 -18.42 -29.59
C GLY A 303 -30.04 -17.91 -31.02
N ARG A 304 -29.20 -16.89 -31.23
CA ARG A 304 -28.77 -16.42 -32.57
C ARG A 304 -27.75 -17.39 -33.18
N GLU A 305 -27.66 -17.37 -34.51
CA GLU A 305 -26.58 -18.08 -35.23
C GLU A 305 -25.21 -17.63 -34.72
N ASN A 306 -24.31 -18.61 -34.55
CA ASN A 306 -22.96 -18.34 -34.07
C ASN A 306 -22.15 -17.61 -35.16
N PRO A 307 -21.72 -16.34 -34.95
CA PRO A 307 -21.00 -15.59 -35.97
C PRO A 307 -19.69 -16.27 -36.41
N HIS A 308 -19.10 -17.11 -35.55
CA HIS A 308 -17.86 -17.82 -35.84
C HIS A 308 -17.99 -18.84 -36.98
N GLU A 309 -19.19 -19.34 -37.28
CA GLU A 309 -19.42 -20.27 -38.41
C GLU A 309 -19.21 -19.61 -39.78
N LYS A 310 -19.31 -18.28 -39.84
CA LYS A 310 -19.14 -17.49 -41.06
C LYS A 310 -17.74 -16.87 -41.16
N LEU A 311 -16.89 -17.10 -40.16
CA LEU A 311 -15.53 -16.56 -40.10
C LEU A 311 -14.49 -17.62 -40.43
N SER A 312 -13.36 -17.19 -40.98
CA SER A 312 -12.18 -18.06 -41.00
C SER A 312 -11.64 -18.26 -39.58
N PRO A 313 -11.00 -19.41 -39.28
CA PRO A 313 -10.43 -19.66 -37.96
C PRO A 313 -9.49 -18.56 -37.45
N TRP A 314 -8.76 -17.91 -38.38
CA TRP A 314 -7.87 -16.80 -38.04
C TRP A 314 -8.63 -15.55 -37.58
N VAL A 315 -9.71 -15.17 -38.26
CA VAL A 315 -10.53 -14.00 -37.87
C VAL A 315 -11.27 -14.28 -36.56
N SER A 316 -11.83 -15.49 -36.40
CA SER A 316 -12.47 -15.94 -35.16
C SER A 316 -11.50 -15.80 -33.97
N ASN A 317 -10.27 -16.32 -34.11
CA ASN A 317 -9.23 -16.20 -33.10
C ASN A 317 -8.88 -14.74 -32.77
N LEU A 318 -8.81 -13.86 -33.78
CA LEU A 318 -8.52 -12.44 -33.57
C LEU A 318 -9.62 -11.74 -32.76
N VAL A 319 -10.89 -12.01 -33.08
CA VAL A 319 -12.04 -11.47 -32.34
C VAL A 319 -12.02 -11.96 -30.88
N LEU A 320 -11.76 -13.25 -30.69
CA LEU A 320 -11.67 -13.83 -29.35
C LEU A 320 -10.46 -13.28 -28.57
N ASN A 321 -9.34 -12.95 -29.18
CA ASN A 321 -8.21 -12.40 -28.42
C ASN A 321 -8.35 -10.91 -28.06
N GLU A 322 -9.27 -10.18 -28.71
CA GLU A 322 -9.40 -8.73 -28.48
C GLU A 322 -10.11 -8.35 -27.17
N HIS A 323 -10.72 -9.30 -26.45
CA HIS A 323 -11.38 -9.01 -25.16
C HIS A 323 -10.44 -9.00 -23.96
N VAL A 324 -9.21 -9.49 -24.11
CA VAL A 324 -8.19 -9.62 -23.05
C VAL A 324 -7.23 -8.43 -23.07
#